data_AF-A0A963NTL9-F1
#
_entry.id   AF-A0A963NTL9-F1
#
_cell.length_a   1.000
_cell.length_b   1.000
_cell.length_c   1.000
_cell.angle_alpha   90.00
_cell.angle_beta   90.00
_cell.angle_gamma   90.00
#
_symmetry.space_group_name_H-M   'P 1'
#
loop_
_entity.id
_entity.type
_entity.pdbx_description
1 polymer ?
#
loop_
_entity_poly.entity_id
_entity_poly.type
_entity_poly.pdbx_seq_one_letter_code
_entity_poly.pdbx_strand_id
1 'polypeptide(L)'
;MSNTKPLSQNAIGRELGLSSANMTKLRKQGCPMDSVESVRAWRLERQSIAQRKSEPRRSSAAQQHHLEHAEACMQAAAAMLEAGAPVDAFIPTLRRALATVPPNDRGRVRLYLDVMKVLLAPVLALFPPRDLTPLNDDGSPVYMDKMSDSDAQEVGEFWYSVAAGEWAIQQAPKGIQG
;
A
#
# COMPACT_ATOMS: atom_id res chain seq x y z
N MET A 1 9.24 24.46 33.23
CA MET A 1 10.12 23.31 33.49
C MET A 1 9.35 22.05 33.12
N SER A 2 9.54 21.55 31.90
CA SER A 2 8.73 20.45 31.35
C SER A 2 9.19 19.11 31.91
N ASN A 3 8.34 18.50 32.74
CA ASN A 3 8.58 17.24 33.42
C ASN A 3 8.18 16.08 32.49
N THR A 4 9.05 15.71 31.55
CA THR A 4 8.82 14.56 30.66
C THR A 4 9.27 13.30 31.40
N LYS A 5 8.31 12.44 31.79
CA LYS A 5 8.62 11.15 32.42
C LYS A 5 9.64 10.39 31.54
N PRO A 6 10.76 9.90 32.10
CA PRO A 6 11.72 9.13 31.34
C PRO A 6 11.04 7.89 30.76
N LEU A 7 11.17 7.68 29.45
CA LEU A 7 10.59 6.52 28.77
C LEU A 7 11.11 5.23 29.42
N SER A 8 10.22 4.27 29.65
CA SER A 8 10.62 2.98 30.20
C SER A 8 11.51 2.24 29.20
N GLN A 9 12.45 1.43 29.71
CA GLN A 9 13.38 0.66 28.87
C GLN A 9 12.67 -0.24 27.84
N ASN A 10 11.47 -0.73 28.17
CA ASN A 10 10.65 -1.51 27.27
C ASN A 10 10.03 -0.65 26.15
N ALA A 11 9.65 0.59 26.44
CA ALA A 11 9.15 1.53 25.44
C ALA A 11 10.28 1.92 24.46
N ILE A 12 11.48 2.22 24.97
CA ILE A 12 12.67 2.48 24.14
C ILE A 12 12.99 1.26 23.27
N GLY A 13 12.84 0.04 23.81
CA GLY A 13 13.11 -1.19 23.07
C GLY A 13 12.14 -1.39 21.90
N ARG A 14 10.85 -1.12 22.11
CA ARG A 14 9.82 -1.19 21.07
C ARG A 14 10.07 -0.19 19.95
N GLU A 15 10.39 1.06 20.28
CA GLU A 15 10.72 2.11 19.31
C GLU A 15 11.98 1.81 18.47
N LEU A 16 12.90 1.02 19.03
CA LEU A 16 14.13 0.61 18.34
C LEU A 16 14.02 -0.75 17.64
N GLY A 17 12.86 -1.41 17.70
CA GLY A 17 12.68 -2.78 17.19
C GLY A 17 13.55 -3.82 17.89
N LEU A 18 13.95 -3.57 19.15
CA LEU A 18 14.84 -4.41 19.93
C LEU A 18 14.06 -5.24 20.96
N SER A 19 14.41 -6.52 21.08
CA SER A 19 13.89 -7.38 22.14
C SER A 19 14.42 -6.96 23.52
N SER A 20 13.70 -7.32 24.59
CA SER A 20 14.10 -7.07 25.98
C SER A 20 15.47 -7.66 26.34
N ALA A 21 15.81 -8.82 25.76
CA ALA A 21 17.13 -9.44 25.89
C ALA A 21 18.25 -8.58 25.27
N ASN A 22 18.02 -8.01 24.09
CA ASN A 22 18.97 -7.09 23.45
C ASN A 22 19.11 -5.78 24.24
N MET A 23 18.01 -5.25 24.79
CA MET A 23 18.05 -4.06 25.65
C MET A 23 18.86 -4.28 26.92
N THR A 24 18.72 -5.46 27.55
CA THR A 24 19.50 -5.82 28.75
C THR A 24 20.99 -5.96 28.43
N LYS A 25 21.31 -6.53 27.26
CA LYS A 25 22.69 -6.63 26.77
C LYS A 25 23.31 -5.25 26.55
N LEU A 26 22.61 -4.33 25.89
CA LEU A 26 23.09 -2.96 25.64
C LEU A 26 23.32 -2.19 26.94
N ARG A 27 22.41 -2.33 27.92
CA ARG A 27 22.58 -1.73 29.25
C ARG A 27 23.83 -2.27 29.95
N LYS A 28 24.07 -3.59 29.93
CA LYS A 28 25.28 -4.20 30.50
C LYS A 28 26.57 -3.72 29.84
N GLN A 29 26.51 -3.31 28.58
CA GLN A 29 27.63 -2.74 27.85
C GLN A 29 27.84 -1.24 28.15
N GLY A 30 26.97 -0.62 28.96
CA GLY A 30 27.05 0.80 29.34
C GLY A 30 26.32 1.73 28.38
N CYS A 31 25.27 1.27 27.70
CA CYS A 31 24.40 2.13 26.89
C CYS A 31 23.57 3.05 27.80
N PRO A 32 23.54 4.37 27.53
CA PRO A 32 22.60 5.28 28.17
C PRO A 32 21.18 4.98 27.65
N MET A 33 20.26 4.68 28.57
CA MET A 33 18.90 4.18 28.30
C MET A 33 17.84 5.21 28.77
N ASP A 34 18.22 6.46 28.70
CA ASP A 34 17.48 7.66 29.09
C ASP A 34 16.58 8.17 27.96
N SER A 35 16.97 7.94 26.70
CA SER A 35 16.18 8.28 25.51
C SER A 35 16.45 7.33 24.34
N VAL A 36 15.58 7.35 23.33
CA VAL A 36 15.76 6.59 22.08
C VAL A 36 16.99 7.11 21.32
N GLU A 37 17.18 8.42 21.33
CA GLU A 37 18.27 9.16 20.70
C GLU A 37 19.62 8.78 21.33
N SER A 38 19.70 8.72 22.66
CA SER A 38 20.91 8.32 23.41
C SER A 38 21.35 6.89 23.04
N VAL A 39 20.40 5.96 22.92
CA VAL A 39 20.68 4.58 22.50
C VAL A 39 21.14 4.51 21.04
N ARG A 40 20.56 5.32 20.15
CA ARG A 40 20.97 5.39 18.74
C ARG A 40 22.40 5.94 18.60
N ALA A 41 22.70 7.05 19.25
CA ALA A 41 24.03 7.68 19.22
C ALA A 41 25.11 6.73 19.76
N TRP A 42 24.85 6.10 20.91
CA TRP A 42 25.78 5.14 21.51
C TRP A 42 26.03 3.93 20.61
N ARG A 43 25.00 3.42 19.93
CA ARG A 43 25.14 2.30 18.99
C ARG A 43 25.95 2.69 17.75
N LEU A 44 25.77 3.92 17.25
CA LEU A 44 26.52 4.46 16.11
C LEU A 44 28.01 4.65 16.45
N GLU A 45 28.31 5.14 17.65
CA GLU A 45 29.69 5.32 18.14
C GLU A 45 30.42 3.99 18.39
N ARG A 46 29.71 2.98 18.90
CA ARG A 46 30.30 1.69 19.31
C ARG A 46 30.19 0.57 18.28
N GLN A 47 29.48 0.77 17.17
CA GLN A 47 29.55 -0.16 16.04
C GLN A 47 30.88 0.02 15.29
N SER A 48 31.77 -0.97 15.43
CA SER A 48 32.99 -1.08 14.63
C SER A 48 32.67 -0.96 13.14
N ILE A 49 33.42 -0.09 12.44
CA ILE A 49 33.31 0.14 11.00
C ILE A 49 33.42 -1.18 10.21
N ALA A 50 34.19 -2.15 10.71
CA ALA A 50 34.36 -3.48 10.10
C ALA A 50 33.23 -4.49 10.43
N GLN A 51 32.43 -4.25 11.47
CA GLN A 51 31.21 -5.01 11.77
C GLN A 51 29.94 -4.35 11.22
N ARG A 52 30.08 -3.24 10.49
CA ARG A 52 29.05 -2.79 9.55
C ARG A 52 28.96 -3.85 8.46
N LYS A 53 28.17 -4.90 8.68
CA LYS A 53 27.47 -5.52 7.57
C LYS A 53 26.78 -4.36 6.88
N SER A 54 27.18 -4.08 5.64
CA SER A 54 26.42 -3.20 4.77
C SER A 54 24.97 -3.62 4.94
N GLU A 55 24.15 -2.71 5.47
CA GLU A 55 22.72 -2.88 5.57
C GLU A 55 22.27 -3.42 4.21
N PRO A 56 21.49 -4.52 4.15
CA PRO A 56 21.08 -5.05 2.87
C PRO A 56 20.35 -3.92 2.14
N ARG A 57 21.04 -3.30 1.18
CA ARG A 57 20.56 -2.21 0.32
C ARG A 57 19.54 -2.76 -0.70
N ARG A 58 18.70 -3.69 -0.26
CA ARG A 58 17.81 -4.52 -1.07
C ARG A 58 16.33 -4.14 -0.92
N SER A 59 15.95 -3.27 0.02
CA SER A 59 14.57 -2.82 0.12
C SER A 59 14.26 -1.66 -0.84
N SER A 60 15.05 -0.58 -0.85
CA SER A 60 14.67 0.62 -1.61
C SER A 60 14.74 0.46 -3.14
N ALA A 61 15.79 -0.17 -3.68
CA ALA A 61 15.98 -0.25 -5.13
C ALA A 61 14.98 -1.20 -5.81
N ALA A 62 14.65 -2.33 -5.17
CA ALA A 62 13.67 -3.27 -5.69
C ALA A 62 12.24 -2.68 -5.60
N GLN A 63 11.90 -2.05 -4.47
CA GLN A 63 10.61 -1.36 -4.31
C GLN A 63 10.44 -0.23 -5.33
N GLN A 64 11.49 0.56 -5.53
CA GLN A 64 11.50 1.63 -6.53
C GLN A 64 11.34 1.07 -7.95
N HIS A 65 12.02 -0.04 -8.27
CA HIS A 65 11.85 -0.70 -9.56
C HIS A 65 10.42 -1.22 -9.79
N HIS A 66 9.76 -1.77 -8.76
CA HIS A 66 8.35 -2.20 -8.87
C HIS A 66 7.41 -1.03 -9.14
N LEU A 67 7.63 0.11 -8.46
CA LEU A 67 6.89 1.34 -8.71
C LEU A 67 7.09 1.86 -10.13
N GLU A 68 8.35 2.01 -10.57
CA GLU A 68 8.69 2.50 -11.91
C GLU A 68 8.12 1.58 -13.00
N HIS A 69 8.17 0.26 -12.79
CA HIS A 69 7.58 -0.69 -13.73
C HIS A 69 6.05 -0.58 -13.80
N ALA A 70 5.37 -0.44 -12.67
CA ALA A 70 3.93 -0.25 -12.63
C ALA A 70 3.51 1.06 -13.30
N GLU A 71 4.24 2.17 -13.05
CA GLU A 71 4.02 3.45 -13.70
C GLU A 71 4.22 3.38 -15.22
N ALA A 72 5.29 2.74 -15.67
CA ALA A 72 5.55 2.56 -17.10
C ALA A 72 4.44 1.75 -17.78
N CYS A 73 3.96 0.69 -17.14
CA CYS A 73 2.84 -0.11 -17.66
C CYS A 73 1.54 0.71 -17.69
N MET A 74 1.24 1.49 -16.65
CA MET A 74 0.06 2.37 -16.62
C MET A 74 0.10 3.42 -17.73
N GLN A 75 1.26 4.05 -17.94
CA GLN A 75 1.46 5.04 -19.00
C GLN A 75 1.35 4.41 -20.39
N ALA A 76 1.92 3.23 -20.61
CA ALA A 76 1.80 2.51 -21.87
C ALA A 76 0.34 2.16 -22.19
N ALA A 77 -0.42 1.66 -21.20
CA ALA A 77 -1.84 1.36 -21.37
C ALA A 77 -2.66 2.62 -21.68
N ALA A 78 -2.37 3.74 -21.01
CA ALA A 78 -3.02 5.02 -21.30
C ALA A 78 -2.76 5.46 -22.75
N ALA A 79 -1.51 5.40 -23.21
CA ALA A 79 -1.14 5.74 -24.58
C ALA A 79 -1.82 4.83 -25.62
N MET A 80 -1.98 3.53 -25.32
CA MET A 80 -2.72 2.61 -26.19
C MET A 80 -4.19 3.03 -26.32
N LEU A 81 -4.85 3.34 -25.20
CA LEU A 81 -6.24 3.78 -25.22
C LEU A 81 -6.42 5.13 -25.93
N GLU A 82 -5.51 6.08 -25.70
CA GLU A 82 -5.50 7.39 -26.39
C GLU A 82 -5.34 7.23 -27.91
N ALA A 83 -4.55 6.24 -28.35
CA ALA A 83 -4.39 5.89 -29.76
C ALA A 83 -5.55 5.06 -30.34
N GLY A 84 -6.57 4.71 -29.54
CA GLY A 84 -7.67 3.84 -29.94
C GLY A 84 -7.27 2.38 -30.16
N ALA A 85 -6.10 1.97 -29.65
CA ALA A 85 -5.61 0.60 -29.76
C ALA A 85 -6.24 -0.31 -28.67
N PRO A 86 -6.50 -1.59 -28.98
CA PRO A 86 -7.01 -2.53 -27.99
C PRO A 86 -5.96 -2.84 -26.93
N VAL A 87 -6.34 -2.75 -25.65
CA VAL A 87 -5.45 -3.03 -24.51
C VAL A 87 -5.60 -4.45 -23.96
N ASP A 88 -6.57 -5.24 -24.43
CA ASP A 88 -6.96 -6.53 -23.84
C ASP A 88 -5.78 -7.51 -23.67
N ALA A 89 -4.94 -7.62 -24.69
CA ALA A 89 -3.76 -8.48 -24.67
C ALA A 89 -2.70 -8.01 -23.66
N PHE A 90 -2.69 -6.71 -23.32
CA PHE A 90 -1.74 -6.11 -22.37
C PHE A 90 -2.24 -6.16 -20.91
N ILE A 91 -3.55 -6.33 -20.69
CA ILE A 91 -4.16 -6.38 -19.35
C ILE A 91 -3.44 -7.34 -18.39
N PRO A 92 -3.09 -8.59 -18.75
CA PRO A 92 -2.41 -9.49 -17.82
C PRO A 92 -1.04 -8.98 -17.35
N THR A 93 -0.31 -8.31 -18.24
CA THR A 93 1.00 -7.71 -17.94
C THR A 93 0.83 -6.52 -17.00
N LEU A 94 -0.12 -5.65 -17.30
CA LEU A 94 -0.44 -4.49 -16.46
C LEU A 94 -0.87 -4.91 -15.05
N ARG A 95 -1.78 -5.88 -14.95
CA ARG A 95 -2.24 -6.44 -13.66
C ARG A 95 -1.08 -6.97 -12.84
N ARG A 96 -0.18 -7.74 -13.46
CA ARG A 96 1.01 -8.27 -12.79
C ARG A 96 1.94 -7.16 -12.31
N ALA A 97 2.16 -6.11 -13.10
CA ALA A 97 2.98 -4.98 -12.70
C ALA A 97 2.39 -4.28 -11.45
N LEU A 98 1.08 -4.01 -11.45
CA LEU A 98 0.37 -3.41 -10.31
C LEU A 98 0.44 -4.29 -9.05
N ALA A 99 0.30 -5.61 -9.21
CA ALA A 99 0.36 -6.57 -8.10
C ALA A 99 1.75 -6.66 -7.45
N THR A 100 2.82 -6.28 -8.15
CA THR A 100 4.18 -6.26 -7.56
C THR A 100 4.44 -5.04 -6.67
N VAL A 101 3.56 -4.04 -6.69
CA VAL A 101 3.71 -2.82 -5.87
C VAL A 101 3.31 -3.13 -4.42
N PRO A 102 4.20 -2.91 -3.43
CA PRO A 102 3.88 -3.11 -2.02
C PRO A 102 2.68 -2.25 -1.58
N PRO A 103 1.80 -2.73 -0.67
CA PRO A 103 0.61 -2.00 -0.24
C PRO A 103 0.87 -0.55 0.17
N ASN A 104 1.93 -0.31 0.96
CA ASN A 104 2.31 1.02 1.45
C ASN A 104 2.75 2.00 0.34
N ASP A 105 3.10 1.48 -0.84
CA ASP A 105 3.58 2.26 -1.98
C ASP A 105 2.49 2.45 -3.06
N ARG A 106 1.35 1.76 -2.97
CA ARG A 106 0.28 1.81 -3.99
C ARG A 106 -0.26 3.22 -4.24
N GLY A 107 -0.36 4.04 -3.20
CA GLY A 107 -0.79 5.44 -3.31
C GLY A 107 0.16 6.34 -4.11
N ARG A 108 1.37 5.86 -4.43
CA ARG A 108 2.35 6.59 -5.24
C ARG A 108 2.17 6.31 -6.74
N VAL A 109 1.50 5.23 -7.11
CA VAL A 109 1.26 4.88 -8.52
C VAL A 109 0.24 5.83 -9.12
N ARG A 110 0.59 6.48 -10.23
CA ARG A 110 -0.35 7.33 -10.97
C ARG A 110 -1.41 6.47 -11.67
N LEU A 111 -2.65 6.57 -11.20
CA LEU A 111 -3.79 5.87 -11.79
C LEU A 111 -4.47 6.70 -12.87
N TYR A 112 -4.47 6.21 -14.10
CA TYR A 112 -5.17 6.83 -15.23
C TYR A 112 -6.62 6.33 -15.25
N LEU A 113 -7.58 7.25 -15.23
CA LEU A 113 -8.99 6.94 -15.04
C LEU A 113 -9.54 5.96 -16.09
N ASP A 114 -9.20 6.16 -17.36
CA ASP A 114 -9.72 5.29 -18.44
C ASP A 114 -9.09 3.89 -18.41
N VAL A 115 -7.81 3.79 -18.03
CA VAL A 115 -7.16 2.50 -17.77
C VAL A 115 -7.85 1.79 -16.60
N MET A 116 -8.14 2.52 -15.51
CA MET A 116 -8.85 1.96 -14.35
C MET A 116 -10.27 1.48 -14.72
N LYS A 117 -11.00 2.23 -15.55
CA LYS A 117 -12.33 1.78 -16.04
C LYS A 117 -12.24 0.44 -16.75
N VAL A 118 -11.23 0.25 -17.61
CA VAL A 118 -11.00 -1.02 -18.31
C VAL A 118 -10.66 -2.13 -17.32
N LEU A 119 -9.71 -1.90 -16.41
CA LEU A 119 -9.29 -2.91 -15.44
C LEU A 119 -10.41 -3.34 -14.48
N LEU A 120 -11.27 -2.38 -14.10
CA LEU A 120 -12.39 -2.57 -13.18
C LEU A 120 -13.69 -3.00 -13.88
N ALA A 121 -13.74 -2.98 -15.22
CA ALA A 121 -14.96 -3.29 -15.99
C ALA A 121 -15.66 -4.59 -15.55
N PRO A 122 -14.97 -5.70 -15.26
CA PRO A 122 -15.63 -6.92 -14.81
C PRO A 122 -16.36 -6.77 -13.46
N VAL A 123 -15.83 -5.98 -12.53
CA VAL A 123 -16.48 -5.69 -11.25
C VAL A 123 -17.62 -4.69 -11.45
N LEU A 124 -17.40 -3.65 -12.25
CA LEU A 124 -18.42 -2.64 -12.55
C LEU A 124 -19.65 -3.26 -13.23
N ALA A 125 -19.47 -4.31 -14.03
CA ALA A 125 -20.56 -5.04 -14.67
C ALA A 125 -21.46 -5.82 -13.69
N LEU A 126 -21.04 -6.01 -12.43
CA LEU A 126 -21.86 -6.66 -11.40
C LEU A 126 -22.83 -5.69 -10.73
N PHE A 127 -22.59 -4.37 -10.84
CA PHE A 127 -23.46 -3.37 -10.25
C PHE A 127 -24.67 -3.13 -11.15
N PRO A 128 -25.86 -2.92 -10.56
CA PRO A 128 -27.02 -2.53 -11.33
C PRO A 128 -26.76 -1.21 -12.06
N PRO A 129 -27.44 -0.99 -13.21
CA PRO A 129 -27.45 0.30 -13.88
C PRO A 129 -27.70 1.47 -12.91
N ARG A 130 -26.98 2.59 -13.12
CA ARG A 130 -26.99 3.73 -12.18
C ARG A 130 -28.38 4.35 -11.97
N ASP A 131 -29.26 4.23 -12.96
CA ASP A 131 -30.66 4.63 -12.93
C ASP A 131 -31.52 3.82 -11.94
N LEU A 132 -31.02 2.68 -11.46
CA LEU A 132 -31.65 1.89 -10.40
C LEU A 132 -31.06 2.18 -9.01
N THR A 133 -30.17 3.15 -8.89
CA THR A 133 -29.61 3.55 -7.60
C THR A 133 -30.71 4.18 -6.75
N PRO A 134 -30.95 3.70 -5.52
CA PRO A 134 -31.87 4.36 -4.61
C PRO A 134 -31.44 5.80 -4.36
N LEU A 135 -32.38 6.74 -4.43
CA LEU A 135 -32.17 8.15 -4.13
C LEU A 135 -32.79 8.48 -2.76
N ASN A 136 -32.15 9.40 -2.04
CA ASN A 136 -32.72 10.08 -0.89
C ASN A 136 -33.87 10.99 -1.33
N ASP A 137 -34.66 11.50 -0.37
CA ASP A 137 -35.77 12.43 -0.62
C ASP A 137 -35.35 13.73 -1.34
N ASP A 138 -34.06 14.09 -1.27
CA ASP A 138 -33.46 15.26 -1.93
C ASP A 138 -32.91 14.97 -3.34
N GLY A 139 -33.07 13.74 -3.84
CA GLY A 139 -32.59 13.30 -5.15
C GLY A 139 -31.09 12.94 -5.19
N SER A 140 -30.38 13.01 -4.06
CA SER A 140 -29.00 12.49 -3.96
C SER A 140 -28.98 10.96 -3.88
N PRO A 141 -27.96 10.26 -4.41
CA PRO A 141 -27.82 8.82 -4.19
C PRO A 141 -27.74 8.47 -2.69
N VAL A 142 -28.44 7.42 -2.25
CA VAL A 142 -28.49 6.99 -0.83
C VAL A 142 -27.10 6.73 -0.23
N TYR A 143 -26.10 6.42 -1.06
CA TYR A 143 -24.72 6.20 -0.62
C TYR A 143 -23.88 7.49 -0.47
N MET A 144 -24.43 8.69 -0.71
CA MET A 144 -23.72 9.97 -0.57
C MET A 144 -23.56 10.44 0.89
N ASP A 145 -23.52 9.52 1.86
CA ASP A 145 -23.07 9.89 3.18
C ASP A 145 -21.57 10.23 3.15
N LYS A 146 -21.11 11.13 4.03
CA LYS A 146 -19.72 11.61 4.00
C LYS A 146 -18.77 10.46 4.32
N MET A 147 -18.05 9.97 3.32
CA MET A 147 -16.97 9.00 3.49
C MET A 147 -15.84 9.64 4.31
N SER A 148 -15.40 8.96 5.38
CA SER A 148 -14.22 9.39 6.13
C SER A 148 -12.94 9.14 5.34
N ASP A 149 -11.84 9.80 5.69
CA ASP A 149 -10.54 9.54 5.05
C ASP A 149 -10.07 8.08 5.24
N SER A 150 -10.43 7.47 6.37
CA SER A 150 -10.14 6.05 6.64
C SER A 150 -10.92 5.14 5.69
N ASP A 151 -12.22 5.39 5.53
CA ASP A 151 -13.07 4.62 4.61
C ASP A 151 -12.61 4.81 3.16
N ALA A 152 -12.20 6.02 2.79
CA ALA A 152 -11.67 6.32 1.46
C ALA A 152 -10.37 5.56 1.19
N GLN A 153 -9.49 5.45 2.19
CA GLN A 153 -8.25 4.68 2.08
C GLN A 153 -8.56 3.17 1.91
N GLU A 154 -9.44 2.61 2.72
CA GLU A 154 -9.85 1.19 2.62
C GLU A 154 -10.49 0.87 1.27
N VAL A 155 -11.40 1.74 0.81
CA VAL A 155 -12.04 1.61 -0.51
C VAL A 155 -11.02 1.74 -1.64
N GLY A 156 -10.05 2.66 -1.51
CA GLY A 156 -8.96 2.82 -2.47
C GLY A 156 -8.08 1.57 -2.57
N GLU A 157 -7.71 0.97 -1.45
CA GLU A 157 -6.94 -0.27 -1.39
C GLU A 157 -7.69 -1.45 -2.02
N PHE A 158 -8.99 -1.55 -1.77
CA PHE A 158 -9.85 -2.52 -2.43
C PHE A 158 -9.81 -2.35 -3.96
N TRP A 159 -10.09 -1.14 -4.47
CA TRP A 159 -10.13 -0.90 -5.91
C TRP A 159 -8.79 -1.11 -6.59
N TYR A 160 -7.68 -0.76 -5.92
CA TYR A 160 -6.35 -1.07 -6.42
C TYR A 160 -6.15 -2.59 -6.52
N SER A 161 -6.52 -3.35 -5.48
CA SER A 161 -6.35 -4.81 -5.47
C SER A 161 -7.16 -5.49 -6.58
N VAL A 162 -8.38 -5.01 -6.84
CA VAL A 162 -9.19 -5.45 -7.99
C VAL A 162 -8.48 -5.15 -9.31
N ALA A 163 -7.96 -3.93 -9.48
CA ALA A 163 -7.25 -3.52 -10.68
C ALA A 163 -5.95 -4.31 -10.89
N ALA A 164 -5.26 -4.70 -9.83
CA ALA A 164 -4.10 -5.58 -9.84
C ALA A 164 -4.43 -7.06 -10.17
N GLY A 165 -5.71 -7.41 -10.25
CA GLY A 165 -6.16 -8.77 -10.54
C GLY A 165 -5.99 -9.74 -9.36
N GLU A 166 -5.88 -9.22 -8.13
CA GLU A 166 -5.74 -10.02 -6.90
C GLU A 166 -7.07 -10.68 -6.49
N TRP A 167 -8.17 -10.28 -7.12
CA TRP A 167 -9.51 -10.81 -6.90
C TRP A 167 -9.95 -11.72 -8.04
N ALA A 168 -10.32 -12.96 -7.70
CA ALA A 168 -11.01 -13.85 -8.60
C ALA A 168 -12.51 -13.55 -8.57
N ILE A 169 -13.04 -12.93 -9.63
CA ILE A 169 -14.47 -12.66 -9.76
C ILE A 169 -15.12 -13.92 -10.34
N GLN A 170 -15.87 -14.64 -9.53
CA GLN A 170 -16.70 -15.75 -9.99
C GLN A 170 -18.10 -15.22 -10.28
N GLN A 171 -18.57 -15.35 -11.53
CA GLN A 171 -19.98 -15.18 -11.81
C GLN A 171 -20.73 -16.40 -11.27
N ALA A 172 -21.80 -16.19 -10.50
CA ALA A 172 -22.68 -17.28 -10.10
C ALA A 172 -23.16 -18.04 -11.35
N PRO A 173 -23.22 -19.37 -11.33
CA PRO A 173 -23.73 -20.13 -12.46
C PRO A 173 -25.15 -19.64 -12.75
N LYS A 174 -25.39 -19.19 -13.99
CA LYS A 174 -26.75 -18.89 -14.46
C LYS A 174 -27.57 -20.16 -14.25
N GLY A 175 -28.50 -20.12 -13.30
CA GLY A 175 -29.39 -21.22 -13.01
C GLY A 175 -30.04 -21.69 -14.30
N ILE A 176 -29.99 -23.00 -14.53
CA ILE A 176 -30.71 -23.69 -15.60
C ILE A 176 -32.19 -23.35 -15.39
N GLN A 177 -32.75 -22.49 -16.25
CA GLN A 177 -34.19 -22.37 -16.38
C GLN A 177 -34.65 -23.63 -17.13
N GLY A 178 -35.24 -24.57 -16.37
CA GLY A 178 -36.04 -25.66 -16.90
C GLY A 178 -37.47 -25.23 -17.15
#